data_AF-A0A6B3FKU5-F1
#
_entry.id   AF-A0A6B3FKU5-F1
#
_cell.length_a   1.000
_cell.length_b   1.000
_cell.length_c   1.000
_cell.angle_alpha   90.00
_cell.angle_beta   90.00
_cell.angle_gamma   90.00
#
_symmetry.space_group_name_H-M   'P 1'
#
loop_
_entity.id
_entity.type
_entity.pdbx_description
1 polymer ?
#
loop_
_entity_poly.entity_id
_entity_poly.type
_entity_poly.pdbx_seq_one_letter_code
_entity_poly.pdbx_strand_id
1 'polypeptide(L)'
;DARGTTLTPILGPALDGDGFALIRDTDDGAYDGDGTYDRAVGPMQFIPSTWAAWGADGNGDGRKDPDNIYDAALAAGHYLCAGPRDLTRRADLDRAILSYNRSDTYLRTVLSWLEFYRNGSHPVADGEGVLPVSPGPGGKTRPSSPVGGPGAPERPGKDDGGVVVGPQPTRPPSPTPTPRPTGPGSPSPSPDPTDPGPTNPGPGPT
;
A
#
# COMPACT_ATOMS: atom_id res chain seq x y z
N ASP A 1 -19.63 -8.26 15.17
CA ASP A 1 -20.50 -9.03 16.07
C ASP A 1 -20.43 -10.49 15.63
N ALA A 2 -21.28 -11.38 16.17
CA ALA A 2 -21.31 -12.79 15.78
C ALA A 2 -21.76 -13.03 14.33
N ARG A 3 -22.36 -12.04 13.66
CA ARG A 3 -22.79 -12.11 12.25
C ARG A 3 -21.82 -11.43 11.30
N GLY A 4 -20.64 -11.04 11.79
CA GLY A 4 -19.58 -10.45 10.98
C GLY A 4 -19.69 -8.95 10.75
N THR A 5 -20.74 -8.27 11.24
CA THR A 5 -20.87 -6.82 11.11
C THR A 5 -19.94 -6.11 12.10
N THR A 6 -19.21 -5.09 11.66
CA THR A 6 -18.37 -4.27 12.55
C THR A 6 -19.22 -3.65 13.66
N LEU A 7 -18.63 -3.48 14.86
CA LEU A 7 -19.37 -2.86 15.97
C LEU A 7 -19.57 -1.35 15.77
N THR A 8 -18.68 -0.75 15.00
CA THR A 8 -18.72 0.65 14.57
C THR A 8 -18.16 0.71 13.15
N PRO A 9 -18.66 1.63 12.29
CA PRO A 9 -18.14 1.79 10.94
C PRO A 9 -16.63 1.97 10.92
N ILE A 10 -15.96 1.24 10.02
CA ILE A 10 -14.51 1.38 9.82
C ILE A 10 -14.29 2.34 8.66
N LEU A 11 -14.01 3.60 9.00
CA LEU A 11 -13.79 4.66 8.01
C LEU A 11 -12.30 4.97 7.86
N GLY A 12 -11.85 5.03 6.61
CA GLY A 12 -10.54 5.54 6.20
C GLY A 12 -10.46 7.07 6.33
N PRO A 13 -9.31 7.67 5.99
CA PRO A 13 -9.19 9.13 5.90
C PRO A 13 -10.08 9.68 4.78
N ALA A 14 -10.40 10.98 4.86
CA ALA A 14 -11.07 11.68 3.77
C ALA A 14 -10.17 11.71 2.53
N LEU A 15 -10.76 11.49 1.37
CA LEU A 15 -10.08 11.57 0.08
C LEU A 15 -10.22 13.00 -0.46
N ASP A 16 -9.65 13.97 0.25
CA ASP A 16 -9.81 15.40 0.00
C ASP A 16 -8.66 16.02 -0.83
N GLY A 17 -7.66 15.23 -1.19
CA GLY A 17 -6.47 15.70 -1.91
C GLY A 17 -5.35 16.22 -1.00
N ASP A 18 -5.51 16.21 0.32
CA ASP A 18 -4.46 16.59 1.29
C ASP A 18 -3.73 15.35 1.81
N GLY A 19 -2.67 14.95 1.10
CA GLY A 19 -1.88 13.74 1.41
C GLY A 19 -2.52 12.42 0.97
N PHE A 20 -3.82 12.42 0.64
CA PHE A 20 -4.55 11.30 0.03
C PHE A 20 -5.07 11.66 -1.37
N ALA A 21 -5.60 10.68 -2.09
CA ALA A 21 -6.25 10.94 -3.37
C ALA A 21 -7.44 11.89 -3.19
N LEU A 22 -7.78 12.68 -4.21
CA LEU A 22 -8.98 13.50 -4.24
C LEU A 22 -10.14 12.72 -4.88
N ILE A 23 -11.15 12.36 -4.11
CA ILE A 23 -12.38 11.69 -4.55
C ILE A 23 -13.57 12.42 -3.92
N ARG A 24 -14.40 13.04 -4.75
CA ARG A 24 -15.66 13.67 -4.31
C ARG A 24 -16.68 12.61 -3.95
N ASP A 25 -17.62 12.97 -3.09
CA ASP A 25 -18.77 12.13 -2.72
C ASP A 25 -19.42 11.48 -3.96
N THR A 26 -19.67 10.18 -3.88
CA THR A 26 -20.30 9.39 -4.94
C THR A 26 -21.58 8.68 -4.53
N ASP A 27 -21.99 8.79 -3.27
CA ASP A 27 -23.12 8.04 -2.71
C ASP A 27 -24.05 8.89 -1.81
N ASP A 28 -23.94 10.22 -1.86
CA ASP A 28 -24.68 11.17 -1.02
C ASP A 28 -24.43 10.91 0.49
N GLY A 29 -23.24 10.41 0.84
CA GLY A 29 -22.81 10.05 2.19
C GLY A 29 -23.46 8.77 2.74
N ALA A 30 -23.96 7.89 1.87
CA ALA A 30 -24.70 6.69 2.29
C ALA A 30 -23.87 5.72 3.14
N TYR A 31 -22.58 5.54 2.84
CA TYR A 31 -21.72 4.58 3.54
C TYR A 31 -20.74 5.20 4.55
N ASP A 32 -20.37 6.48 4.39
CA ASP A 32 -19.38 7.14 5.26
C ASP A 32 -19.89 8.41 5.95
N GLY A 33 -21.10 8.87 5.62
CA GLY A 33 -21.73 10.06 6.18
C GLY A 33 -21.14 11.40 5.73
N ASP A 34 -20.26 11.43 4.72
CA ASP A 34 -19.63 12.65 4.20
C ASP A 34 -20.15 13.01 2.81
N GLY A 35 -21.02 14.03 2.73
CA GLY A 35 -21.55 14.52 1.46
C GLY A 35 -20.60 15.41 0.65
N THR A 36 -19.30 15.43 0.96
CA THR A 36 -18.30 16.27 0.25
C THR A 36 -17.20 15.43 -0.39
N TYR A 37 -16.65 14.47 0.34
CA TYR A 37 -15.55 13.61 -0.09
C TYR A 37 -15.77 12.18 0.37
N ASP A 38 -15.53 11.22 -0.52
CA ASP A 38 -15.60 9.80 -0.18
C ASP A 38 -14.47 9.43 0.81
N ARG A 39 -14.76 8.41 1.61
CA ARG A 39 -13.82 7.72 2.49
C ARG A 39 -13.81 6.24 2.16
N ALA A 40 -12.70 5.56 2.40
CA ALA A 40 -12.70 4.10 2.33
C ALA A 40 -13.55 3.51 3.47
N VAL A 41 -14.48 2.59 3.17
CA VAL A 41 -15.44 2.01 4.11
C VAL A 41 -15.18 0.54 4.39
N GLY A 42 -15.50 0.12 5.61
CA GLY A 42 -15.46 -1.26 6.06
C GLY A 42 -14.05 -1.85 6.22
N PRO A 43 -13.97 -3.12 6.67
CA PRO A 43 -12.70 -3.80 6.93
C PRO A 43 -11.85 -4.03 5.67
N MET A 44 -12.45 -4.03 4.48
CA MET A 44 -11.74 -4.15 3.20
C MET A 44 -11.48 -2.80 2.51
N GLN A 45 -11.85 -1.69 3.15
CA GLN A 45 -11.51 -0.33 2.73
C GLN A 45 -11.85 -0.02 1.27
N PHE A 46 -13.08 -0.35 0.87
CA PHE A 46 -13.61 0.01 -0.43
C PHE A 46 -14.00 1.49 -0.48
N ILE A 47 -13.78 2.16 -1.61
CA ILE A 47 -14.39 3.48 -1.87
C ILE A 47 -15.86 3.25 -2.26
N PRO A 48 -16.83 4.10 -1.87
CA PRO A 48 -18.25 3.95 -2.19
C PRO A 48 -18.54 3.62 -3.66
N SER A 49 -17.91 4.36 -4.59
CA SER A 49 -18.01 4.07 -6.04
C SER A 49 -17.51 2.67 -6.43
N THR A 50 -16.45 2.16 -5.81
CA THR A 50 -15.98 0.78 -6.01
C THR A 50 -16.95 -0.22 -5.37
N TRP A 51 -17.47 0.08 -4.17
CA TRP A 51 -18.44 -0.77 -3.50
C TRP A 51 -19.73 -0.93 -4.32
N ALA A 52 -20.21 0.14 -4.95
CA ALA A 52 -21.36 0.09 -5.84
C ALA A 52 -21.20 -0.93 -6.99
N ALA A 53 -19.98 -1.11 -7.50
CA ALA A 53 -19.68 -2.06 -8.57
C ALA A 53 -19.38 -3.48 -8.07
N TRP A 54 -18.79 -3.63 -6.88
CA TRP A 54 -18.18 -4.91 -6.43
C TRP A 54 -18.82 -5.50 -5.18
N GLY A 55 -19.68 -4.77 -4.48
CA GLY A 55 -20.34 -5.21 -3.26
C GLY A 55 -21.09 -6.54 -3.49
N ALA A 56 -20.95 -7.44 -2.52
CA ALA A 56 -21.49 -8.79 -2.56
C ALA A 56 -22.15 -9.14 -1.22
N ASP A 57 -23.20 -9.95 -1.27
CA ASP A 57 -23.86 -10.52 -0.10
C ASP A 57 -23.16 -11.84 0.22
N GLY A 58 -22.22 -11.81 1.16
CA GLY A 58 -21.35 -12.92 1.52
C GLY A 58 -21.93 -13.82 2.61
N ASN A 59 -22.89 -13.33 3.37
CA ASN A 59 -23.55 -14.07 4.45
C ASN A 59 -24.95 -14.60 4.06
N GLY A 60 -25.49 -14.18 2.92
CA GLY A 60 -26.78 -14.62 2.38
C GLY A 60 -28.01 -13.98 3.04
N ASP A 61 -27.87 -12.81 3.68
CA ASP A 61 -28.96 -12.15 4.41
C ASP A 61 -29.79 -11.19 3.53
N GLY A 62 -29.45 -11.06 2.25
CA GLY A 62 -30.11 -10.21 1.27
C GLY A 62 -29.63 -8.76 1.26
N ARG A 63 -28.60 -8.41 2.04
CA ARG A 63 -27.99 -7.08 2.08
C ARG A 63 -26.54 -7.16 1.61
N LYS A 64 -26.06 -6.06 1.05
CA LYS A 64 -24.64 -5.83 0.76
C LYS A 64 -24.17 -4.74 1.69
N ASP A 65 -23.47 -5.12 2.74
CA ASP A 65 -23.00 -4.21 3.77
C ASP A 65 -21.46 -4.14 3.76
N PRO A 66 -20.85 -2.98 3.41
CA PRO A 66 -19.40 -2.86 3.43
C PRO A 66 -18.82 -3.06 4.83
N ASP A 67 -19.60 -2.84 5.88
CA ASP A 67 -19.21 -3.08 7.28
C ASP A 67 -19.43 -4.54 7.72
N ASN A 68 -19.94 -5.43 6.87
CA ASN A 68 -19.96 -6.87 7.14
C ASN A 68 -18.72 -7.56 6.56
N ILE A 69 -17.96 -8.29 7.40
CA ILE A 69 -16.70 -8.93 6.98
C ILE A 69 -16.91 -10.00 5.90
N TYR A 70 -18.05 -10.71 5.91
CA TYR A 70 -18.33 -11.74 4.90
C TYR A 70 -18.57 -11.10 3.54
N ASP A 71 -19.39 -10.07 3.51
CA ASP A 71 -19.70 -9.27 2.32
C ASP A 71 -18.45 -8.59 1.76
N ALA A 72 -17.72 -7.90 2.63
CA ALA A 72 -16.50 -7.19 2.27
C ALA A 72 -15.42 -8.14 1.74
N ALA A 73 -15.21 -9.30 2.38
CA ALA A 73 -14.22 -10.28 1.94
C ALA A 73 -14.61 -10.92 0.60
N LEU A 74 -15.89 -11.24 0.39
CA LEU A 74 -16.35 -11.78 -0.89
C LEU A 74 -16.19 -10.75 -2.02
N ALA A 75 -16.58 -9.49 -1.78
CA ALA A 75 -16.37 -8.39 -2.71
C ALA A 75 -14.88 -8.21 -3.06
N ALA A 76 -13.98 -8.27 -2.07
CA ALA A 76 -12.54 -8.20 -2.28
C ALA A 76 -12.02 -9.35 -3.15
N GLY A 77 -12.51 -10.58 -2.91
CA GLY A 77 -12.20 -11.74 -3.74
C GLY A 77 -12.60 -11.54 -5.20
N HIS A 78 -13.83 -11.09 -5.45
CA HIS A 78 -14.31 -10.77 -6.79
C HIS A 78 -13.48 -9.68 -7.48
N TYR A 79 -13.15 -8.61 -6.76
CA TYR A 79 -12.34 -7.50 -7.27
C TYR A 79 -10.93 -7.95 -7.68
N LEU A 80 -10.27 -8.77 -6.84
CA LEU A 80 -8.93 -9.27 -7.14
C LEU A 80 -8.94 -10.19 -8.37
N CYS A 81 -9.95 -11.05 -8.48
CA CYS A 81 -10.17 -11.97 -9.60
C CYS A 81 -10.74 -11.32 -10.87
N ALA A 82 -10.93 -9.99 -10.90
CA ALA A 82 -11.57 -9.30 -12.00
C ALA A 82 -10.84 -9.48 -13.35
N GLY A 83 -11.62 -9.66 -14.42
CA GLY A 83 -11.11 -9.74 -15.79
C GLY A 83 -10.36 -11.05 -16.08
N PRO A 84 -9.39 -11.05 -17.03
CA PRO A 84 -8.70 -12.27 -17.47
C PRO A 84 -7.53 -12.68 -16.54
N ARG A 85 -7.55 -12.24 -15.28
CA ARG A 85 -6.44 -12.45 -14.35
C ARG A 85 -6.40 -13.90 -13.88
N ASP A 86 -5.20 -14.45 -13.79
CA ASP A 86 -4.94 -15.73 -13.13
C ASP A 86 -4.03 -15.47 -11.94
N LEU A 87 -4.59 -15.52 -10.73
CA LEU A 87 -3.86 -15.18 -9.50
C LEU A 87 -2.76 -16.19 -9.15
N THR A 88 -2.68 -17.34 -9.84
CA THR A 88 -1.55 -18.26 -9.71
C THR A 88 -0.31 -17.76 -10.45
N ARG A 89 -0.47 -16.85 -11.43
CA ARG A 89 0.62 -16.22 -12.16
C ARG A 89 1.08 -14.95 -11.43
N ARG A 90 2.36 -14.89 -11.07
CA ARG A 90 2.93 -13.78 -10.28
C ARG A 90 2.63 -12.39 -10.85
N ALA A 91 2.76 -12.20 -12.16
CA ALA A 91 2.50 -10.91 -12.78
C ALA A 91 1.03 -10.47 -12.68
N ASP A 92 0.10 -11.42 -12.74
CA ASP A 92 -1.34 -11.14 -12.63
C ASP A 92 -1.75 -10.91 -11.17
N LEU A 93 -1.15 -11.64 -10.23
CA LEU A 93 -1.28 -11.40 -8.79
C LEU A 93 -0.79 -10.00 -8.40
N ASP A 94 0.41 -9.61 -8.84
CA ASP A 94 0.97 -8.28 -8.55
C ASP A 94 0.09 -7.17 -9.14
N ARG A 95 -0.42 -7.36 -10.37
CA ARG A 95 -1.37 -6.44 -11.00
C ARG A 95 -2.70 -6.35 -10.23
N ALA A 96 -3.19 -7.47 -9.70
CA ALA A 96 -4.41 -7.49 -8.89
C ALA A 96 -4.23 -6.70 -7.59
N ILE A 97 -3.14 -6.94 -6.85
CA ILE A 97 -2.83 -6.24 -5.61
C ILE A 97 -2.62 -4.74 -5.86
N LEU A 98 -1.86 -4.38 -6.89
CA LEU A 98 -1.62 -2.97 -7.24
C LEU A 98 -2.87 -2.25 -7.75
N SER A 99 -3.93 -2.97 -8.12
CA SER A 99 -5.22 -2.36 -8.47
C SER A 99 -6.06 -1.97 -7.25
N TYR A 100 -5.71 -2.46 -6.06
CA TYR A 100 -6.26 -1.98 -4.79
C TYR A 100 -5.57 -0.70 -4.33
N ASN A 101 -4.23 -0.72 -4.33
CA ASN A 101 -3.41 0.45 -4.01
C ASN A 101 -2.11 0.39 -4.83
N ARG A 102 -1.86 1.44 -5.61
CA ARG A 102 -0.72 1.55 -6.54
C ARG A 102 0.57 1.93 -5.79
N SER A 103 1.05 1.04 -4.93
CA SER A 103 2.22 1.25 -4.07
C SER A 103 3.08 -0.01 -3.99
N ASP A 104 4.38 0.12 -4.26
CA ASP A 104 5.34 -1.00 -4.14
C ASP A 104 5.52 -1.46 -2.70
N THR A 105 5.42 -0.54 -1.74
CA THR A 105 5.43 -0.89 -0.32
C THR A 105 4.20 -1.71 0.02
N TYR A 106 3.01 -1.27 -0.41
CA TYR A 106 1.77 -2.03 -0.24
C TYR A 106 1.86 -3.43 -0.86
N LEU A 107 2.33 -3.54 -2.11
CA LEU A 107 2.50 -4.83 -2.79
C LEU A 107 3.40 -5.78 -1.98
N ARG A 108 4.57 -5.31 -1.55
CA ARG A 108 5.50 -6.12 -0.74
C ARG A 108 4.88 -6.53 0.60
N THR A 109 4.14 -5.64 1.24
CA THR A 109 3.43 -5.93 2.50
C THR A 109 2.41 -7.03 2.30
N VAL A 110 1.52 -6.91 1.32
CA VAL A 110 0.46 -7.89 1.07
C VAL A 110 1.08 -9.26 0.71
N LEU A 111 2.10 -9.29 -0.14
CA LEU A 111 2.79 -10.54 -0.47
C LEU A 111 3.49 -11.17 0.75
N SER A 112 4.03 -10.36 1.66
CA SER A 112 4.64 -10.91 2.89
C SER A 112 3.61 -11.56 3.82
N TRP A 113 2.42 -10.98 3.94
CA TRP A 113 1.32 -11.57 4.69
C TRP A 113 0.72 -12.79 3.99
N LEU A 114 0.61 -12.75 2.65
CA LEU A 114 0.19 -13.91 1.86
C LEU A 114 1.08 -15.11 2.12
N GLU A 115 2.41 -14.96 2.03
CA GLU A 115 3.35 -16.05 2.30
C GLU A 115 3.32 -16.49 3.77
N PHE A 116 3.17 -15.55 4.71
CA PHE A 116 3.01 -15.88 6.12
C PHE A 116 1.80 -16.79 6.35
N TYR A 117 0.61 -16.42 5.85
CA TYR A 117 -0.60 -17.22 6.00
C TYR A 117 -0.55 -18.55 5.23
N ARG A 118 0.14 -18.60 4.08
CA ARG A 118 0.36 -19.86 3.32
C ARG A 118 1.17 -20.90 4.08
N ASN A 119 2.09 -20.46 4.95
CA ASN A 119 2.91 -21.34 5.77
C ASN A 119 2.19 -21.83 7.04
N GLY A 120 0.91 -21.48 7.20
CA GLY A 120 0.07 -21.85 8.32
C GLY A 120 -0.23 -20.67 9.23
N SER A 121 -1.41 -20.68 9.82
CA SER A 121 -1.85 -19.68 10.80
C SER A 121 -2.42 -20.37 12.03
N HIS A 122 -2.15 -19.82 13.21
CA HIS A 122 -2.79 -20.27 14.43
C HIS A 122 -4.10 -19.50 14.63
N PRO A 123 -5.25 -20.19 14.80
CA PRO A 123 -6.48 -19.51 15.15
C PRO A 123 -6.30 -18.78 16.48
N VAL A 124 -6.67 -17.51 16.51
CA VAL A 124 -6.93 -16.84 17.78
C VAL A 124 -8.28 -17.36 18.23
N ALA A 125 -8.34 -17.98 19.41
CA ALA A 125 -9.59 -18.49 19.94
C ALA A 125 -10.63 -17.35 20.00
N ASP A 126 -11.87 -17.66 19.62
CA ASP A 126 -12.99 -16.78 19.89
C ASP A 126 -13.00 -16.48 21.39
N GLY A 127 -12.86 -15.22 21.76
CA GLY A 127 -12.75 -14.83 23.15
C GLY A 127 -13.38 -13.48 23.39
N GLU A 128 -13.98 -13.32 24.57
CA GLU A 128 -14.28 -12.02 25.20
C GLU A 128 -13.00 -11.26 25.60
N GLY A 129 -11.88 -11.56 24.94
CA GLY A 129 -10.58 -10.95 25.17
C GLY A 129 -10.52 -9.54 24.60
N VAL A 130 -9.43 -8.85 24.94
CA VAL A 130 -9.17 -7.49 24.45
C VAL A 130 -9.12 -7.51 22.93
N LEU A 131 -10.01 -6.74 22.29
CA LEU A 131 -9.98 -6.56 20.83
C LEU A 131 -8.59 -6.06 20.42
N PRO A 132 -7.98 -6.65 19.38
CA PRO A 132 -6.69 -6.20 18.90
C PRO A 132 -6.77 -4.75 18.45
N VAL A 133 -5.79 -3.96 18.89
CA VAL A 133 -5.68 -2.56 18.52
C VAL A 133 -4.97 -2.48 17.17
N SER A 134 -5.65 -1.91 16.18
CA SER A 134 -5.06 -1.56 14.90
C SER A 134 -4.57 -0.11 14.94
N PRO A 135 -3.35 0.20 14.49
CA PRO A 135 -2.93 1.56 14.17
C PRO A 135 -3.47 2.03 12.80
N GLY A 136 -4.11 1.13 12.03
CA GLY A 136 -4.72 1.43 10.73
C GLY A 136 -6.18 1.92 10.84
N PRO A 137 -6.94 1.86 9.73
CA PRO A 137 -8.35 2.24 9.70
C PRO A 137 -9.17 1.54 10.79
N GLY A 138 -10.07 2.27 11.43
CA GLY A 138 -10.79 1.82 12.63
C GLY A 138 -9.98 1.91 13.94
N GLY A 139 -8.72 2.33 13.88
CA GLY A 139 -7.86 2.62 15.03
C GLY A 139 -8.08 3.99 15.65
N LYS A 140 -7.48 4.23 16.82
CA LYS A 140 -7.53 5.53 17.52
C LYS A 140 -6.65 6.60 16.87
N THR A 141 -5.67 6.19 16.07
CA THR A 141 -4.72 7.06 15.37
C THR A 141 -5.20 7.33 13.96
N ARG A 142 -5.30 8.61 13.58
CA ARG A 142 -5.66 8.99 12.20
C ARG A 142 -4.47 8.73 11.27
N PRO A 143 -4.65 8.05 10.13
CA PRO A 143 -3.61 7.91 9.11
C PRO A 143 -3.23 9.28 8.53
N SER A 144 -1.94 9.54 8.33
CA SER A 144 -1.42 10.78 7.72
C SER A 144 -1.04 10.63 6.26
N SER A 145 -0.85 9.41 5.76
CA SER A 145 -0.49 9.12 4.38
C SER A 145 -0.94 7.71 3.98
N PRO A 146 -1.18 7.43 2.69
CA PRO A 146 -1.42 6.07 2.23
C PRO A 146 -0.17 5.21 2.40
N VAL A 147 -0.33 3.88 2.49
CA VAL A 147 0.81 2.96 2.64
C VAL A 147 1.80 3.13 1.49
N GLY A 148 3.03 3.55 1.81
CA GLY A 148 4.08 3.83 0.82
C GLY A 148 3.92 5.14 0.04
N GLY A 149 3.01 6.03 0.45
CA GLY A 149 2.90 7.38 -0.08
C GLY A 149 4.01 8.31 0.42
N PRO A 150 4.09 9.55 -0.12
CA PRO A 150 5.01 10.57 0.37
C PRO A 150 4.83 10.81 1.87
N GLY A 151 5.92 10.76 2.64
CA GLY A 151 5.87 10.92 4.11
C GLY A 151 5.49 9.65 4.88
N ALA A 152 5.16 8.55 4.21
CA ALA A 152 4.92 7.28 4.88
C ALA A 152 6.23 6.66 5.39
N PRO A 153 6.23 6.04 6.58
CA PRO A 153 7.39 5.31 7.09
C PRO A 153 7.77 4.16 6.15
N GLU A 154 9.08 3.92 6.02
CA GLU A 154 9.62 2.89 5.10
C GLU A 154 9.25 1.45 5.50
N ARG A 155 8.77 1.24 6.74
CA ARG A 155 8.57 -0.09 7.33
C ARG A 155 7.14 -0.30 7.87
N PRO A 156 6.34 -1.14 7.21
CA PRO A 156 5.06 -1.61 7.75
C PRO A 156 5.28 -2.49 9.00
N GLY A 157 4.45 -2.32 10.02
CA GLY A 157 4.26 -3.33 11.09
C GLY A 157 5.07 -3.16 12.38
N LYS A 158 5.90 -2.13 12.54
CA LYS A 158 6.43 -1.75 13.86
C LYS A 158 6.06 -0.30 14.13
N ASP A 159 5.20 -0.07 15.13
CA ASP A 159 4.74 1.24 15.59
C ASP A 159 3.94 2.11 14.57
N ASP A 160 3.89 1.71 13.29
CA ASP A 160 3.59 2.62 12.17
C ASP A 160 2.46 2.16 11.21
N GLY A 161 1.49 1.39 11.69
CA GLY A 161 0.32 0.98 10.88
C GLY A 161 0.39 -0.47 10.38
N GLY A 162 -0.53 -1.26 10.90
CA GLY A 162 -0.70 -2.69 10.64
C GLY A 162 -1.39 -3.34 11.83
N VAL A 163 -2.45 -4.13 11.58
CA VAL A 163 -3.17 -4.87 12.62
C VAL A 163 -2.17 -5.75 13.39
N VAL A 164 -1.98 -5.50 14.69
CA VAL A 164 -1.13 -6.33 15.55
C VAL A 164 -2.00 -7.41 16.17
N VAL A 165 -2.14 -8.53 15.47
CA VAL A 165 -2.82 -9.74 15.96
C VAL A 165 -1.87 -10.92 15.79
N GLY A 166 -1.36 -11.45 16.91
CA GLY A 166 -0.49 -12.63 16.89
C GLY A 166 0.90 -12.38 16.32
N PRO A 167 1.63 -13.45 15.95
CA PRO A 167 2.97 -13.34 15.38
C PRO A 167 2.93 -12.58 14.07
N GLN A 168 3.79 -11.56 13.92
CA GLN A 168 3.94 -10.82 12.67
C GLN A 168 4.96 -11.48 11.74
N PRO A 169 4.83 -11.34 10.40
CA PRO A 169 5.86 -11.76 9.47
C PRO A 169 7.19 -11.07 9.81
N THR A 170 8.20 -11.85 10.18
CA THR A 170 9.56 -11.35 10.30
C THR A 170 10.19 -11.29 8.90
N ARG A 171 10.94 -10.22 8.62
CA ARG A 171 11.67 -10.13 7.35
C ARG A 171 12.72 -11.25 7.30
N PRO A 172 12.92 -11.93 6.16
CA PRO A 172 14.14 -12.69 5.93
C PRO A 172 15.36 -11.78 6.20
N PRO A 173 16.48 -12.31 6.75
CA PRO A 173 17.67 -11.51 6.96
C PRO A 173 18.07 -10.84 5.64
N SER A 174 18.39 -9.55 5.71
CA SER A 174 18.95 -8.84 4.56
C SER A 174 20.20 -9.59 4.11
N PRO A 175 20.40 -9.87 2.81
CA PRO A 175 21.71 -10.34 2.37
C PRO A 175 22.74 -9.29 2.79
N THR A 176 23.78 -9.74 3.50
CA THR A 176 24.94 -8.92 3.83
C THR A 176 25.44 -8.29 2.52
N PRO A 177 25.65 -6.96 2.47
CA PRO A 177 26.21 -6.35 1.27
C PRO A 177 27.53 -7.04 0.95
N THR A 178 27.56 -7.73 -0.18
CA THR A 178 28.80 -8.27 -0.73
C THR A 178 29.74 -7.08 -0.96
N PRO A 179 30.99 -7.09 -0.47
CA PRO A 179 31.91 -6.01 -0.72
C PRO A 179 32.03 -5.77 -2.23
N ARG A 180 31.74 -4.55 -2.65
CA ARG A 180 31.84 -4.09 -4.03
C ARG A 180 33.30 -4.26 -4.49
N PRO A 181 33.58 -4.94 -5.62
CA PRO A 181 34.90 -4.92 -6.20
C PRO A 181 35.30 -3.47 -6.51
N THR A 182 36.41 -3.01 -5.95
CA THR A 182 37.06 -1.75 -6.32
C THR A 182 37.49 -1.84 -7.78
N GLY A 183 36.71 -1.25 -8.68
CA GLY A 183 37.12 -1.03 -10.07
C GLY A 183 38.27 -0.01 -10.13
N PRO A 184 39.20 -0.16 -11.10
CA PRO A 184 40.35 0.72 -11.22
C PRO A 184 39.91 2.14 -11.65
N GLY A 185 40.54 3.15 -11.04
CA GLY A 185 40.20 4.57 -11.18
C GLY A 185 40.26 5.07 -12.62
N SER A 186 39.23 5.82 -13.01
CA SER A 186 39.26 6.65 -14.22
C SER A 186 39.87 8.02 -13.92
N PRO A 187 40.74 8.56 -14.79
CA PRO A 187 41.49 9.79 -14.55
C PRO A 187 40.65 11.07 -14.70
N SER A 188 41.12 12.09 -14.00
CA SER A 188 40.60 13.47 -13.90
C SER A 188 40.46 14.18 -15.26
N PRO A 189 39.46 15.07 -15.45
CA PRO A 189 39.30 15.84 -16.69
C PRO A 189 40.38 16.93 -16.83
N SER A 190 40.90 17.05 -18.06
CA SER A 190 41.87 18.04 -18.52
C SER A 190 41.18 19.39 -18.82
N PRO A 191 41.82 20.56 -18.61
CA PRO A 191 41.23 21.87 -18.84
C PRO A 191 41.19 22.30 -20.32
N ASP A 192 40.20 23.12 -20.69
CA ASP A 192 39.96 23.71 -22.02
C ASP A 192 41.16 24.54 -22.55
N PRO A 193 41.45 24.51 -23.87
CA PRO A 193 42.50 25.33 -24.46
C PRO A 193 42.05 26.77 -24.75
N THR A 194 42.88 27.73 -24.34
CA THR A 194 42.77 29.16 -24.67
C THR A 194 43.47 29.48 -26.00
N ASP A 195 42.84 30.37 -26.77
CA ASP A 195 43.23 30.95 -28.07
C ASP A 195 44.63 31.60 -28.09
N PRO A 196 45.51 31.32 -29.09
CA PRO A 196 46.78 32.02 -29.24
C PRO A 196 46.69 33.18 -30.25
N GLY A 197 46.87 34.41 -29.76
CA GLY A 197 47.17 35.59 -30.57
C GLY A 197 48.54 35.51 -31.28
N PRO A 198 48.80 36.38 -32.28
CA PRO A 198 49.89 36.19 -33.24
C PRO A 198 51.23 36.71 -32.72
N THR A 199 52.33 35.97 -32.95
CA THR A 199 53.71 36.43 -32.72
C THR A 199 54.45 36.69 -34.03
N ASN A 200 55.13 37.83 -34.06
CA ASN A 200 56.01 38.33 -35.11
C ASN A 200 57.45 37.76 -34.91
N PRO A 201 58.26 37.50 -35.95
CA PRO A 201 59.51 36.73 -35.83
C PRO A 201 60.75 37.62 -35.56
N GLY A 202 61.65 37.15 -34.69
CA GLY A 202 62.98 37.74 -34.43
C GLY A 202 64.12 37.10 -35.25
N PRO A 203 65.24 37.80 -35.50
CA PRO A 203 66.24 37.45 -36.52
C PRO A 203 67.34 36.47 -36.04
N GLY A 204 67.98 35.82 -37.03
CA GLY A 204 68.89 34.69 -36.89
C GLY A 204 70.32 34.97 -36.39
N PRO A 205 71.16 33.93 -36.30
CA PRO A 205 72.47 33.98 -35.64
C PRO A 205 73.63 34.33 -36.58
N THR A 206 74.69 34.91 -36.00
CA THR A 206 76.04 35.07 -36.57
C THR A 206 76.92 33.87 -36.27
#